data_AF-A0A0B6YNZ6-F1
#
_entry.id   AF-A0A0B6YNZ6-F1
#
_cell.length_a   1.000
_cell.length_b   1.000
_cell.length_c   1.000
_cell.angle_alpha   90.00
_cell.angle_beta   90.00
_cell.angle_gamma   90.00
#
_symmetry.space_group_name_H-M   'P 1'
#
loop_
_entity.id
_entity.type
_entity.pdbx_description
1 polymer ?
#
loop_
_entity_poly.entity_id
_entity_poly.type
_entity_poly.pdbx_seq_one_letter_code
_entity_poly.pdbx_strand_id
1 'polypeptide(L)'
;QTEMARCLIEKLLSVLESILSKLARYDEGTFFASLLSLTKPVNELGKAYVDFMRGNLDHMRNKINDELYTLTLFEQWYSAQIKMICDWLTDRLDLSLHPYQLTCLMTISRKCFSDFELQGVPENSLNSKTYQTVCSRLQVEEATQSVTQSESGVRTLLSKPSSSAAVSGDESD
;
A
#
# COMPACT_ATOMS: atom_id res chain seq x y z
N GLN A 1 -13.09 8.04 30.27
CA GLN A 1 -13.15 8.23 28.81
C GLN A 1 -11.87 7.77 28.12
N THR A 2 -10.70 8.17 28.61
CA THR A 2 -9.38 7.79 28.05
C THR A 2 -9.21 6.27 27.84
N GLU A 3 -9.64 5.45 28.80
CA GLU A 3 -9.52 3.99 28.70
C GLU A 3 -10.46 3.38 27.64
N MET A 4 -11.66 3.97 27.45
CA MET A 4 -12.60 3.51 26.41
C MET A 4 -12.09 3.88 25.01
N ALA A 5 -11.55 5.09 24.84
CA ALA A 5 -10.91 5.52 23.60
C ALA A 5 -9.73 4.60 23.25
N ARG A 6 -8.87 4.30 24.22
CA ARG A 6 -7.72 3.40 24.06
C ARG A 6 -8.16 2.00 23.59
N CYS A 7 -9.08 1.37 24.31
CA CYS A 7 -9.56 0.02 23.96
C CYS A 7 -10.23 -0.02 22.58
N LEU A 8 -10.99 1.02 22.22
CA LEU A 8 -11.62 1.12 20.90
C LEU A 8 -10.56 1.25 19.79
N ILE A 9 -9.58 2.15 19.96
CA ILE A 9 -8.48 2.32 19.02
C ILE A 9 -7.71 1.01 18.86
N GLU A 10 -7.36 0.32 19.94
CA GLU A 10 -6.67 -0.97 19.89
C GLU A 10 -7.48 -2.01 19.10
N LYS A 11 -8.80 -2.05 19.29
CA LYS A 11 -9.66 -2.94 18.54
C LYS A 11 -9.67 -2.61 17.04
N LEU A 12 -9.74 -1.33 16.68
CA LEU A 12 -9.69 -0.88 15.28
C LEU A 12 -8.32 -1.18 14.64
N LEU A 13 -7.23 -0.98 15.39
CA LEU A 13 -5.86 -1.26 14.95
C LEU A 13 -5.61 -2.75 14.74
N SER A 14 -6.23 -3.64 15.52
CA SER A 14 -6.08 -5.09 15.34
C SER A 14 -6.50 -5.57 13.94
N VAL A 15 -7.40 -4.85 13.28
CA VAL A 15 -7.81 -5.14 11.89
C VAL A 15 -6.70 -4.74 10.92
N LEU A 16 -6.06 -3.59 11.11
CA LEU A 16 -4.91 -3.17 10.30
C LEU A 16 -3.74 -4.13 10.47
N GLU A 17 -3.44 -4.51 11.71
CA GLU A 17 -2.40 -5.48 12.05
C GLU A 17 -2.63 -6.83 11.34
N SER A 18 -3.89 -7.28 11.28
CA SER A 18 -4.25 -8.49 10.53
C SER A 18 -3.99 -8.36 9.03
N ILE A 19 -4.26 -7.19 8.43
CA ILE A 19 -3.98 -6.91 7.03
C ILE A 19 -2.46 -6.89 6.79
N LEU A 20 -1.70 -6.18 7.61
CA LEU A 20 -0.24 -6.11 7.53
C LEU A 20 0.42 -7.49 7.70
N SER A 21 -0.12 -8.33 8.59
CA SER A 21 0.33 -9.72 8.76
C SER A 21 0.08 -10.58 7.52
N LYS A 22 -1.02 -10.35 6.80
CA LYS A 22 -1.29 -11.03 5.51
C LYS A 22 -0.35 -10.52 4.42
N LEU A 23 -0.05 -9.22 4.41
CA LEU A 23 0.88 -8.62 3.46
C LEU A 23 2.32 -9.13 3.65
N ALA A 24 2.75 -9.40 4.89
CA ALA A 24 4.07 -9.98 5.18
C ALA A 24 4.32 -11.35 4.50
N ARG A 25 3.27 -12.06 4.06
CA ARG A 25 3.40 -13.32 3.31
C ARG A 25 3.97 -13.14 1.90
N TYR A 26 4.10 -11.90 1.44
CA TYR A 26 4.69 -11.53 0.16
C TYR A 26 6.12 -11.00 0.30
N ASP A 27 6.69 -11.03 1.52
CA ASP A 27 8.09 -10.66 1.73
C ASP A 27 9.01 -11.58 0.93
N GLU A 28 10.10 -11.02 0.40
CA GLU A 28 11.09 -11.76 -0.38
C GLU A 28 11.66 -12.95 0.41
N GLY A 29 11.87 -14.08 -0.26
CA GLY A 29 12.38 -15.31 0.37
C GLY A 29 11.31 -16.16 1.09
N THR A 30 10.06 -15.71 1.16
CA THR A 30 8.96 -16.55 1.67
C THR A 30 8.51 -17.58 0.61
N PHE A 31 8.15 -18.80 1.06
CA PHE A 31 7.62 -19.85 0.18
C PHE A 31 6.36 -19.41 -0.58
N PHE A 32 5.56 -18.52 0.02
CA PHE A 32 4.32 -18.03 -0.58
C PHE A 32 4.54 -16.95 -1.63
N ALA A 33 5.63 -16.17 -1.57
CA ALA A 33 5.90 -15.14 -2.56
C ALA A 33 5.99 -15.74 -3.99
N SER A 34 6.66 -16.88 -4.15
CA SER A 34 6.80 -17.55 -5.45
C SER A 34 5.51 -18.17 -5.98
N LEU A 35 4.68 -18.74 -5.09
CA LEU A 35 3.39 -19.35 -5.45
C LEU A 35 2.31 -18.30 -5.75
N LEU A 36 2.24 -17.23 -4.95
CA LEU A 36 1.21 -16.19 -5.07
C LEU A 36 1.50 -15.20 -6.20
N SER A 37 2.77 -15.03 -6.58
CA SER A 37 3.15 -14.21 -7.75
C SER A 37 2.65 -14.77 -9.08
N LEU A 38 2.13 -16.01 -9.12
CA LEU A 38 1.53 -16.61 -10.32
C LEU A 38 0.12 -16.07 -10.61
N THR A 39 -0.55 -15.48 -9.62
CA THR A 39 -1.84 -14.81 -9.77
C THR A 39 -1.65 -13.30 -9.66
N LYS A 40 -2.20 -12.51 -10.59
CA LYS A 40 -2.22 -11.03 -10.42
C LYS A 40 -3.11 -10.71 -9.21
N PRO A 41 -2.54 -10.25 -8.09
CA PRO A 41 -3.33 -10.05 -6.90
C PRO A 41 -4.11 -8.73 -7.08
N VAL A 42 -5.44 -8.85 -7.07
CA VAL A 42 -6.34 -7.68 -7.05
C VAL A 42 -6.24 -7.06 -5.66
N ASN A 43 -6.16 -5.73 -5.56
CA ASN A 43 -6.02 -4.93 -4.33
C ASN A 43 -7.23 -5.04 -3.37
N GLU A 44 -7.57 -6.24 -2.96
CA GLU A 44 -8.76 -6.53 -2.17
C GLU A 44 -8.51 -6.29 -0.68
N LEU A 45 -7.30 -6.56 -0.17
CA LEU A 45 -6.97 -6.28 1.23
C LEU A 45 -6.97 -4.77 1.53
N GLY A 46 -6.39 -3.97 0.64
CA GLY A 46 -6.39 -2.52 0.78
C GLY A 46 -7.80 -1.93 0.77
N LYS A 47 -8.62 -2.32 -0.21
CA LYS A 47 -10.03 -1.88 -0.30
C LYS A 47 -10.85 -2.32 0.92
N ALA A 48 -10.74 -3.60 1.32
CA ALA A 48 -11.48 -4.11 2.47
C ALA A 48 -11.14 -3.35 3.75
N TYR A 49 -9.88 -2.95 3.94
CA TYR A 49 -9.49 -2.13 5.08
C TYR A 49 -10.10 -0.72 5.00
N VAL A 50 -10.09 -0.09 3.83
CA VAL A 50 -10.69 1.23 3.62
C VAL A 50 -12.19 1.21 3.90
N ASP A 51 -12.91 0.19 3.42
CA ASP A 51 -14.34 0.03 3.67
C ASP A 51 -14.64 -0.17 5.16
N PHE A 52 -13.83 -1.00 5.84
CA PHE A 52 -13.89 -1.15 7.29
C PHE A 52 -13.68 0.17 8.02
N MET A 53 -12.62 0.92 7.66
CA MET A 53 -12.28 2.19 8.28
C MET A 53 -13.42 3.20 8.15
N ARG A 54 -13.93 3.39 6.93
CA ARG A 54 -15.05 4.31 6.63
C ARG A 54 -16.30 3.96 7.41
N GLY A 55 -16.68 2.68 7.41
CA GLY A 55 -17.84 2.23 8.18
C GLY A 55 -17.72 2.54 9.68
N ASN A 56 -16.50 2.45 10.24
CA ASN A 56 -16.27 2.79 11.65
C ASN A 56 -16.23 4.30 11.90
N LEU A 57 -15.65 5.11 11.00
CA LEU A 57 -15.73 6.57 11.06
C LEU A 57 -17.19 7.03 11.09
N ASP A 58 -17.99 6.55 10.15
CA ASP A 58 -19.42 6.87 10.05
C ASP A 58 -20.19 6.41 11.29
N HIS A 59 -19.91 5.20 11.79
CA HIS A 59 -20.57 4.69 12.98
C HIS A 59 -20.27 5.54 14.22
N MET A 60 -19.00 5.90 14.43
CA MET A 60 -18.59 6.72 15.58
C MET A 60 -19.20 8.11 15.51
N ARG A 61 -19.13 8.78 14.34
CA ARG A 61 -19.74 10.11 14.13
C ARG A 61 -21.24 10.11 14.40
N ASN A 62 -21.95 9.05 14.02
CA ASN A 62 -23.40 8.93 14.22
C ASN A 62 -23.82 8.55 15.65
N LYS A 63 -22.91 8.01 16.47
CA LYS A 63 -23.24 7.45 17.80
C LYS A 63 -22.67 8.27 18.96
N ILE A 64 -21.64 9.07 18.72
CA ILE A 64 -20.97 9.86 19.74
C ILE A 64 -21.41 11.32 19.57
N ASN A 65 -22.16 11.84 20.54
CA ASN A 65 -22.68 13.22 20.48
C ASN A 65 -21.61 14.29 20.80
N ASP A 66 -20.53 13.91 21.47
CA ASP A 66 -19.44 14.82 21.82
C ASP A 66 -18.47 14.96 20.64
N GLU A 67 -18.58 16.07 19.92
CA GLU A 67 -17.78 16.37 18.73
C GLU A 67 -16.29 16.51 19.04
N LEU A 68 -15.93 17.12 20.17
CA LEU A 68 -14.52 17.32 20.53
C LEU A 68 -13.87 16.00 20.90
N TYR A 69 -14.60 15.15 21.63
CA TYR A 69 -14.16 13.79 21.92
C TYR A 69 -14.01 12.95 20.64
N THR A 70 -14.97 13.05 19.71
CA THR A 70 -14.92 12.36 18.40
C THR A 70 -13.70 12.79 17.59
N LEU A 71 -13.43 14.10 17.52
CA LEU A 71 -12.27 14.63 16.83
C LEU A 71 -10.95 14.12 17.45
N THR A 72 -10.85 14.15 18.78
CA THR A 72 -9.69 13.64 19.52
C THR A 72 -9.47 12.14 19.27
N LEU A 73 -10.55 11.36 19.26
CA LEU A 73 -10.52 9.92 18.98
C LEU A 73 -10.02 9.65 17.55
N PHE A 74 -10.50 10.40 16.57
CA PHE A 74 -10.06 10.29 15.18
C PHE A 74 -8.61 10.68 14.99
N GLU A 75 -8.16 11.75 15.63
CA GLU A 75 -6.75 12.16 15.58
C GLU A 75 -5.82 11.09 16.16
N GLN A 76 -6.18 10.51 17.31
CA GLN A 76 -5.40 9.42 17.93
C GLN A 76 -5.42 8.16 17.07
N TRP A 77 -6.58 7.80 16.52
CA TRP A 77 -6.70 6.63 15.66
C TRP A 77 -5.89 6.78 14.36
N TYR A 78 -5.97 7.93 13.70
CA TYR A 78 -5.17 8.25 12.52
C TYR A 78 -3.67 8.11 12.83
N SER A 79 -3.22 8.78 13.88
CA SER A 79 -1.80 8.81 14.26
C SER A 79 -1.26 7.40 14.53
N ALA A 80 -2.04 6.58 15.24
CA ALA A 80 -1.66 5.20 15.55
C ALA A 80 -1.64 4.29 14.30
N GLN A 81 -2.58 4.47 13.37
CA GLN A 81 -2.58 3.73 12.09
C GLN A 81 -1.35 4.05 11.24
N ILE A 82 -1.05 5.35 11.06
CA ILE A 82 0.10 5.78 10.28
C ILE A 82 1.40 5.31 10.92
N LYS A 83 1.49 5.35 12.26
CA LYS A 83 2.64 4.80 12.98
C LYS A 83 2.80 3.30 12.73
N MET A 84 1.73 2.52 12.83
CA MET A 84 1.78 1.07 12.60
C MET A 84 2.24 0.73 11.17
N ILE A 85 1.78 1.47 10.17
CA ILE A 85 2.25 1.32 8.78
C ILE A 85 3.73 1.69 8.67
N CYS A 86 4.15 2.79 9.29
CA CYS A 86 5.54 3.23 9.31
C CYS A 86 6.47 2.19 9.94
N ASP A 87 6.09 1.64 11.10
CA ASP A 87 6.85 0.59 11.79
C ASP A 87 6.99 -0.64 10.88
N TRP A 88 5.87 -1.10 10.27
CA TRP A 88 5.87 -2.26 9.37
C TRP A 88 6.77 -2.07 8.14
N LEU A 89 6.83 -0.85 7.58
CA LEU A 89 7.73 -0.50 6.49
C LEU A 89 9.19 -0.39 6.95
N THR A 90 9.41 0.06 8.19
CA THR A 90 10.73 0.21 8.80
C THR A 90 11.38 -1.15 9.02
N ASP A 91 10.60 -2.15 9.43
CA ASP A 91 11.04 -3.55 9.55
C ASP A 91 11.46 -4.19 8.22
N ARG A 92 11.24 -3.49 7.09
CA ARG A 92 11.50 -3.94 5.71
C ARG A 92 12.29 -2.89 4.92
N LEU A 93 13.20 -2.15 5.57
CA LEU A 93 14.01 -1.12 4.90
C LEU A 93 14.99 -1.70 3.88
N ASP A 94 15.43 -2.93 4.08
CA ASP A 94 16.39 -3.67 3.26
C ASP A 94 15.73 -4.57 2.20
N LEU A 95 14.39 -4.68 2.22
CA LEU A 95 13.61 -5.48 1.29
C LEU A 95 12.90 -4.59 0.26
N SER A 96 12.78 -5.02 -1.00
CA SER A 96 11.86 -4.39 -1.94
C SER A 96 10.42 -4.82 -1.63
N LEU A 97 9.48 -3.89 -1.75
CA LEU A 97 8.07 -4.23 -1.56
C LEU A 97 7.54 -4.97 -2.78
N HIS A 98 6.86 -6.09 -2.54
CA HIS A 98 6.11 -6.77 -3.58
C HIS A 98 5.03 -5.83 -4.16
N PRO A 99 4.73 -5.84 -5.47
CA PRO A 99 3.74 -4.93 -6.09
C PRO A 99 2.37 -4.92 -5.41
N TYR A 100 1.95 -6.07 -4.89
CA TYR A 100 0.73 -6.18 -4.10
C TYR A 100 0.77 -5.45 -2.76
N GLN A 101 1.87 -5.57 -2.01
CA GLN A 101 2.07 -4.88 -0.75
C GLN A 101 2.03 -3.37 -0.99
N LEU A 102 2.79 -2.90 -1.99
CA LEU A 102 2.83 -1.50 -2.39
C LEU A 102 1.43 -0.98 -2.74
N THR A 103 0.70 -1.67 -3.62
CA THR A 103 -0.65 -1.26 -4.04
C THR A 103 -1.62 -1.16 -2.86
N CYS A 104 -1.59 -2.14 -1.94
CA CYS A 104 -2.43 -2.12 -0.75
C CYS A 104 -2.08 -0.95 0.17
N LEU A 105 -0.81 -0.78 0.52
CA LEU A 105 -0.34 0.24 1.45
C LEU A 105 -0.56 1.66 0.91
N MET A 106 -0.31 1.90 -0.40
CA MET A 106 -0.61 3.19 -1.02
C MET A 106 -2.10 3.50 -0.98
N THR A 107 -2.95 2.50 -1.21
CA THR A 107 -4.40 2.67 -1.13
C THR A 107 -4.85 3.03 0.28
N ILE A 108 -4.38 2.28 1.28
CA ILE A 108 -4.69 2.52 2.69
C ILE A 108 -4.20 3.91 3.09
N SER A 109 -2.90 4.22 2.91
CA SER A 109 -2.31 5.49 3.35
C SER A 109 -3.00 6.71 2.72
N ARG A 110 -3.29 6.67 1.41
CA ARG A 110 -3.98 7.76 0.71
C ARG A 110 -5.41 7.95 1.22
N LYS A 111 -6.15 6.85 1.42
CA LYS A 111 -7.54 6.91 1.88
C LYS A 111 -7.65 7.26 3.36
N CYS A 112 -6.75 6.77 4.21
CA CYS A 112 -6.64 7.21 5.60
C CYS A 112 -6.43 8.73 5.66
N PHE A 113 -5.51 9.29 4.88
CA PHE A 113 -5.31 10.75 4.86
C PHE A 113 -6.60 11.48 4.47
N SER A 114 -7.16 11.17 3.29
CA SER A 114 -8.32 11.91 2.78
C SER A 114 -9.57 11.76 3.64
N ASP A 115 -9.83 10.56 4.16
CA ASP A 115 -11.06 10.31 4.90
C ASP A 115 -11.00 10.91 6.31
N PHE A 116 -9.83 10.94 6.97
CA PHE A 116 -9.67 11.61 8.27
C PHE A 116 -9.62 13.13 8.15
N GLU A 117 -9.09 13.67 7.04
CA GLU A 117 -9.22 15.09 6.68
C GLU A 117 -10.69 15.50 6.59
N LEU A 118 -11.53 14.71 5.90
CA LEU A 118 -12.97 14.96 5.82
C LEU A 118 -13.67 14.90 7.18
N GLN A 119 -13.11 14.18 8.15
CA GLN A 119 -13.64 14.14 9.51
C GLN A 119 -13.17 15.31 10.39
N GLY A 120 -12.29 16.18 9.87
CA GLY A 120 -11.82 17.39 10.53
C GLY A 120 -10.52 17.24 11.31
N VAL A 121 -9.80 16.12 11.17
CA VAL A 121 -8.47 15.97 11.79
C VAL A 121 -7.54 17.05 11.25
N PRO A 122 -6.81 17.78 12.12
CA PRO A 122 -6.06 18.94 11.68
C PRO A 122 -4.83 18.55 10.85
N GLU A 123 -4.45 19.43 9.92
CA GLU A 123 -3.39 19.18 8.94
C GLU A 123 -2.03 18.86 9.58
N ASN A 124 -1.70 19.49 10.71
CA ASN A 124 -0.46 19.22 11.44
C ASN A 124 -0.37 17.78 11.98
N SER A 125 -1.51 17.17 12.28
CA SER A 125 -1.60 15.76 12.70
C SER A 125 -1.62 14.83 11.49
N LEU A 126 -2.31 15.22 10.41
CA LEU A 126 -2.34 14.48 9.15
C LEU A 126 -0.96 14.42 8.48
N ASN A 127 -0.38 15.59 8.17
CA ASN A 127 0.91 15.72 7.52
C ASN A 127 2.10 15.62 8.50
N SER A 128 2.00 14.67 9.42
CA SER A 128 3.07 14.38 10.39
C SER A 128 4.34 13.88 9.68
N LYS A 129 5.49 14.00 10.36
CA LYS A 129 6.76 13.43 9.86
C LYS A 129 6.63 11.93 9.57
N THR A 130 5.90 11.20 10.41
CA THR A 130 5.62 9.77 10.22
C THR A 130 4.88 9.51 8.91
N TYR A 131 3.84 10.29 8.62
CA TYR A 131 3.10 10.19 7.35
C TYR A 131 4.00 10.50 6.15
N GLN A 132 4.84 11.54 6.25
CA GLN A 132 5.79 11.91 5.20
C GLN A 132 6.78 10.78 4.94
N THR A 133 7.34 10.16 5.98
CA THR A 133 8.22 8.99 5.87
C THR A 133 7.55 7.83 5.13
N VAL A 134 6.29 7.51 5.49
CA VAL A 134 5.50 6.48 4.79
C VAL A 134 5.32 6.85 3.31
N CYS A 135 4.91 8.07 3.00
CA CYS A 135 4.71 8.53 1.62
C CYS A 135 6.01 8.45 0.80
N SER A 136 7.11 8.95 1.36
CA SER A 136 8.41 8.92 0.68
C SER A 136 8.85 7.49 0.36
N ARG A 137 8.72 6.55 1.32
CA ARG A 137 9.06 5.15 1.07
C ARG A 137 8.21 4.55 -0.05
N LEU A 138 6.90 4.73 -0.01
CA LEU A 138 5.99 4.16 -1.01
C LEU A 138 6.19 4.77 -2.41
N GLN A 139 6.51 6.07 -2.50
CA GLN A 139 6.81 6.73 -3.77
C GLN A 139 8.09 6.20 -4.42
N VAL A 140 9.14 5.96 -3.62
CA VAL A 140 10.40 5.38 -4.12
C VAL A 140 10.19 3.95 -4.64
N GLU A 141 9.39 3.14 -3.94
CA GLU A 141 9.03 1.78 -4.38
C GLU A 141 8.22 1.81 -5.69
N GLU A 142 7.24 2.72 -5.82
CA GLU A 142 6.44 2.89 -7.04
C GLU A 142 7.29 3.29 -8.25
N ALA A 143 8.25 4.20 -8.05
CA ALA A 143 9.21 4.59 -9.08
C ALA A 143 10.10 3.41 -9.50
N THR A 144 10.64 2.66 -8.53
CA THR A 144 11.50 1.49 -8.78
C THR A 144 10.75 0.40 -9.56
N GLN A 145 9.50 0.11 -9.22
CA GLN A 145 8.67 -0.87 -9.94
C GLN A 145 8.33 -0.41 -11.37
N SER A 146 8.13 0.88 -11.59
CA SER A 146 7.82 1.42 -12.92
C SER A 146 9.03 1.31 -13.87
N VAL A 147 10.24 1.57 -13.37
CA VAL A 147 11.48 1.44 -14.15
C VAL A 147 11.76 -0.03 -14.52
N THR A 148 11.67 -0.95 -13.55
CA THR A 148 11.92 -2.38 -13.79
C THR A 148 10.95 -3.00 -14.80
N GLN A 149 9.67 -2.59 -14.79
CA GLN A 149 8.71 -3.02 -15.82
C GLN A 149 9.11 -2.52 -17.22
N SER A 150 9.59 -1.28 -17.34
CA SER A 150 10.04 -0.72 -18.62
C SER A 150 11.26 -1.46 -19.20
N GLU A 151 12.21 -1.88 -18.35
CA GLU A 151 13.39 -2.64 -18.76
C GLU A 151 13.08 -4.08 -19.20
N SER A 152 12.08 -4.71 -18.58
CA SER A 152 11.58 -6.03 -18.98
C SER A 152 10.85 -6.02 -20.33
N GLY A 153 10.22 -4.90 -20.69
CA GLY A 153 9.58 -4.70 -22.00
C GLY A 153 10.57 -4.46 -23.15
N VAL A 154 11.74 -3.88 -22.86
CA VAL A 154 12.79 -3.61 -23.89
C VAL A 154 13.48 -4.90 -24.36
N ARG A 155 13.61 -5.92 -23.49
CA ARG A 155 14.20 -7.21 -23.89
C ARG A 155 13.38 -7.99 -24.92
N THR A 156 12.07 -7.77 -24.99
CA THR A 156 11.19 -8.43 -25.98
C THR A 156 11.25 -7.77 -27.36
N LEU A 157 11.68 -6.50 -27.46
CA LEU A 157 11.73 -5.77 -28.74
C LEU A 157 13.06 -5.90 -29.49
N LEU A 158 14.09 -6.48 -28.87
CA LEU A 158 15.43 -6.65 -29.45
C LEU A 158 15.68 -8.01 -30.12
N SER A 159 14.70 -8.92 -30.16
CA SER A 159 14.78 -10.12 -31.00
C SER A 159 14.29 -9.83 -32.43
N LYS A 160 15.03 -8.98 -33.16
CA LYS A 160 14.89 -8.88 -34.62
C LYS A 160 15.99 -9.77 -35.23
N PRO A 161 15.67 -10.87 -35.93
CA PRO A 161 16.70 -11.62 -36.62
C PRO A 161 17.19 -10.78 -37.80
N SER A 162 18.48 -10.44 -37.76
CA SER A 162 19.23 -9.94 -38.91
C SER A 162 19.36 -11.07 -39.93
N SER A 163 18.70 -10.96 -41.08
CA SER A 163 19.11 -11.70 -42.28
C SER A 163 19.58 -10.70 -43.33
N SER A 164 20.89 -10.55 -43.44
CA SER A 164 21.56 -9.87 -44.54
C SER A 164 22.26 -10.90 -45.42
N ALA A 165 22.18 -10.66 -46.74
CA ALA A 165 23.04 -11.16 -47.82
C ALA A 165 22.91 -12.65 -48.20
N ALA A 166 23.04 -13.08 -49.46
CA ALA A 166 23.16 -12.44 -50.77
C ALA A 166 23.15 -13.54 -51.85
N VAL A 167 22.63 -13.20 -53.05
CA VAL A 167 23.15 -13.50 -54.41
C VAL A 167 23.32 -14.96 -54.89
N SER A 168 23.13 -15.09 -56.23
CA SER A 168 23.41 -16.19 -57.19
C SER A 168 22.39 -17.33 -57.20
N GLY A 169 21.68 -17.66 -58.28
CA GLY A 169 21.91 -17.50 -59.71
C GLY A 169 22.10 -18.90 -60.31
N ASP A 170 21.13 -19.42 -61.08
CA ASP A 170 21.36 -20.25 -62.29
C ASP A 170 20.05 -20.72 -62.96
N GLU A 171 20.21 -21.05 -64.25
CA GLU A 171 19.31 -21.35 -65.38
C GLU A 171 18.35 -22.57 -65.30
N SER A 172 17.49 -22.61 -66.34
CA SER A 172 16.75 -23.75 -66.98
C SER A 172 15.41 -24.14 -66.34
N ASP A 173 14.27 -24.23 -67.05
CA ASP A 173 13.91 -24.46 -68.46
C ASP A 173 12.74 -23.55 -68.91
#